data_AF-A0A161IIT2-F1
#
_entry.id   AF-A0A161IIT2-F1
#
_cell.length_a   1.000
_cell.length_b   1.000
_cell.length_c   1.000
_cell.angle_alpha   90.00
_cell.angle_beta   90.00
_cell.angle_gamma   90.00
#
_symmetry.space_group_name_H-M   'P 1'
#
loop_
_entity.id
_entity.type
_entity.pdbx_description
1 polymer ?
#
loop_
_entity_poly.entity_id
_entity_poly.type
_entity_poly.pdbx_seq_one_letter_code
_entity_poly.pdbx_strand_id
1 'polypeptide(L)' 'MTRSTRRPWLALLGALLFWGGTVMTVLFVAAAVWLLADDGQPAWVVLLASVLVAALGAGVVRLSRVPFSDALNVGF' A
#
# COMPACT_ATOMS: atom_id res chain seq x y z
N MET A 1 6.42 29.55 -16.53
CA MET A 1 6.59 28.38 -15.64
C MET A 1 5.29 28.15 -14.88
N THR A 2 4.47 27.19 -15.32
CA THR A 2 3.28 26.77 -14.58
C THR A 2 3.75 26.09 -13.30
N ARG A 3 3.51 26.71 -12.12
CA ARG A 3 3.75 26.06 -10.83
C ARG A 3 2.85 24.84 -10.77
N SER A 4 3.37 23.66 -11.10
CA SER A 4 2.69 22.41 -10.84
C SER A 4 2.49 22.31 -9.33
N THR A 5 1.29 22.60 -8.86
CA THR A 5 0.92 22.55 -7.45
C THR A 5 1.16 21.13 -6.93
N ARG A 6 2.29 20.91 -6.24
CA ARG A 6 2.53 19.65 -5.51
C ARG A 6 1.37 19.46 -4.53
N ARG A 7 0.85 18.24 -4.44
CA ARG A 7 -0.29 17.89 -3.56
C ARG A 7 0.21 17.00 -2.42
N PRO A 8 0.85 17.57 -1.38
CA PRO A 8 1.50 16.79 -0.32
C PRO A 8 0.52 15.93 0.47
N TRP A 9 -0.72 16.39 0.65
CA TRP A 9 -1.76 15.62 1.34
C TRP A 9 -2.15 14.34 0.57
N LEU A 10 -2.15 14.38 -0.77
CA LEU A 10 -2.39 13.18 -1.59
C LEU A 10 -1.21 12.22 -1.49
N ALA A 11 0.02 12.73 -1.45
CA ALA A 11 1.20 11.90 -1.25
C ALA A 11 1.12 11.15 0.09
N LEU A 12 0.76 11.85 1.17
CA LEU A 12 0.56 11.25 2.49
C LEU A 12 -0.55 10.19 2.48
N LEU A 13 -1.73 10.50 1.92
CA LEU A 13 -2.83 9.54 1.82
C LEU A 13 -2.41 8.29 1.03
N GLY A 14 -1.75 8.48 -0.10
CA GLY A 14 -1.25 7.38 -0.92
C GLY A 14 -0.20 6.54 -0.19
N ALA A 15 0.70 7.17 0.57
CA ALA A 15 1.70 6.49 1.37
C ALA A 15 1.08 5.67 2.51
N LEU A 16 0.07 6.21 3.21
CA LEU A 16 -0.66 5.49 4.26
C LEU A 16 -1.40 4.28 3.69
N LEU A 17 -2.08 4.43 2.56
CA LEU A 17 -2.75 3.33 1.87
C LEU A 17 -1.76 2.28 1.38
N PHE A 18 -0.62 2.71 0.83
CA PHE A 18 0.43 1.83 0.35
C PHE A 18 1.00 0.99 1.51
N TRP A 19 1.53 1.64 2.54
CA TRP A 19 2.12 0.97 3.69
C TRP A 19 1.11 0.13 4.46
N GLY A 20 -0.10 0.64 4.69
CA GLY A 20 -1.18 -0.11 5.32
C GLY A 20 -1.54 -1.37 4.55
N GLY A 21 -1.70 -1.26 3.23
CA GLY A 21 -1.96 -2.40 2.35
C GLY A 21 -0.80 -3.42 2.35
N THR A 22 0.45 -2.95 2.31
CA THR A 22 1.63 -3.82 2.34
C THR A 22 1.75 -4.57 3.66
N VAL A 23 1.55 -3.90 4.81
CA VAL A 23 1.58 -4.56 6.12
C VAL A 23 0.50 -5.65 6.21
N MET A 24 -0.73 -5.34 5.78
CA MET A 24 -1.82 -6.32 5.78
C MET A 24 -1.54 -7.50 4.83
N THR A 25 -0.95 -7.23 3.67
CA THR A 25 -0.54 -8.26 2.71
C THR A 25 0.49 -9.20 3.34
N VAL A 26 1.53 -8.65 3.98
CA VAL A 26 2.58 -9.45 4.64
C VAL A 26 2.01 -10.29 5.78
N LEU A 27 1.17 -9.70 6.64
CA LEU A 27 0.51 -10.41 7.72
C LEU A 27 -0.41 -11.53 7.19
N PHE A 28 -1.17 -11.27 6.13
CA PHE A 28 -2.01 -12.28 5.50
C PHE A 28 -1.17 -13.42 4.94
N VAL A 29 -0.06 -13.13 4.25
CA VAL A 29 0.83 -14.17 3.71
C VAL A 29 1.37 -15.05 4.84
N ALA A 30 1.82 -14.46 5.95
CA ALA A 30 2.28 -15.21 7.11
C ALA A 30 1.17 -16.12 7.69
N ALA A 31 -0.04 -15.57 7.86
CA ALA A 31 -1.19 -16.33 8.34
C ALA A 31 -1.62 -17.44 7.34
N ALA A 32 -1.53 -17.18 6.04
CA ALA A 32 -1.88 -18.13 5.00
C ALA A 32 -0.89 -19.30 4.96
N VAL A 33 0.41 -19.04 5.13
CA VAL A 33 1.43 -20.10 5.25
C VAL A 33 1.13 -20.98 6.47
N TRP A 34 0.79 -20.38 7.60
CA TRP A 34 0.40 -21.13 8.79
C TRP A 34 -0.86 -21.98 8.57
N LEU A 35 -1.92 -21.39 7.98
CA LEU A 35 -3.14 -22.13 7.66
C LEU A 35 -2.90 -23.29 6.71
N LEU A 36 -2.10 -23.09 5.66
CA LEU A 36 -1.78 -24.16 4.70
C LEU A 36 -0.97 -25.30 5.34
N ALA A 37 -0.18 -25.01 6.39
CA ALA A 37 0.55 -26.03 7.14
C ALA A 37 -0.38 -26.87 8.05
N ASP A 38 -1.51 -26.29 8.49
CA ASP A 38 -2.52 -26.94 9.33
C ASP A 38 -3.75 -27.45 8.52
N ASP A 39 -3.58 -27.71 7.22
CA ASP A 39 -4.65 -28.15 6.29
C ASP A 39 -5.87 -27.20 6.20
N GLY A 40 -5.69 -25.94 6.60
CA GLY A 40 -6.70 -24.88 6.54
C GLY A 40 -6.75 -24.16 5.19
N GLN A 41 -7.90 -23.54 4.86
CA GLN A 41 -8.07 -22.77 3.63
C GLN A 41 -7.96 -21.26 3.88
N PRO A 42 -6.91 -20.57 3.38
CA PRO A 42 -6.81 -19.12 3.49
C PRO A 42 -7.82 -18.41 2.59
N ALA A 43 -8.38 -17.31 3.09
CA ALA A 43 -9.33 -16.49 2.35
C ALA A 43 -8.59 -15.62 1.31
N TRP A 44 -8.27 -16.20 0.15
CA TRP A 44 -7.51 -15.52 -0.93
C TRP A 44 -8.10 -14.17 -1.39
N VAL A 45 -9.40 -13.96 -1.19
CA VAL A 45 -10.07 -12.67 -1.44
C VAL A 45 -9.45 -11.55 -0.58
N VAL A 46 -9.02 -11.85 0.65
CA VAL A 46 -8.38 -10.88 1.54
C VAL A 46 -6.97 -10.52 1.05
N LEU A 47 -6.24 -11.48 0.49
CA LEU A 47 -4.97 -11.20 -0.18
C LEU A 47 -5.17 -10.23 -1.35
N LEU A 48 -6.15 -10.53 -2.21
CA LEU A 48 -6.46 -9.67 -3.35
C LEU A 48 -6.85 -8.26 -2.90
N ALA A 49 -7.71 -8.13 -1.88
CA ALA A 49 -8.13 -6.84 -1.34
C ALA A 49 -6.95 -6.04 -0.77
N SER A 50 -6.06 -6.66 0.01
CA SER A 50 -4.89 -5.99 0.58
C SER A 50 -3.89 -5.53 -0.48
N VAL A 51 -3.65 -6.35 -1.51
CA VAL A 51 -2.82 -5.98 -2.67
C VAL A 51 -3.43 -4.81 -3.44
N LEU A 52 -4.75 -4.82 -3.66
CA LEU A 52 -5.45 -3.72 -4.34
C LEU A 52 -5.34 -2.41 -3.54
N VAL A 53 -5.47 -2.46 -2.21
CA VAL A 53 -5.30 -1.27 -1.36
C VAL A 53 -3.87 -0.72 -1.48
N ALA A 54 -2.85 -1.60 -1.44
CA ALA A 54 -1.46 -1.17 -1.63
C ALA A 54 -1.26 -0.53 -3.02
N ALA A 55 -1.79 -1.15 -4.07
CA ALA A 55 -1.71 -0.65 -5.45
C ALA A 55 -2.43 0.69 -5.62
N LEU A 56 -3.60 0.87 -5.00
CA LEU A 56 -4.32 2.13 -4.96
C LEU A 56 -3.50 3.22 -4.27
N GLY A 57 -2.88 2.90 -3.13
CA GLY A 57 -1.95 3.81 -2.46
C GLY A 57 -0.82 4.27 -3.36
N ALA A 58 -0.17 3.34 -4.07
CA ALA A 58 0.86 3.69 -5.05
C ALA A 58 0.33 4.57 -6.20
N GLY A 59 -0.89 4.30 -6.67
CA GLY A 59 -1.58 5.13 -7.67
C GLY A 59 -1.83 6.55 -7.19
N VAL A 60 -2.32 6.72 -5.96
CA VAL A 60 -2.56 8.03 -5.34
C VAL A 60 -1.24 8.81 -5.15
N VAL A 61 -0.15 8.14 -4.76
CA VAL A 61 1.18 8.78 -4.71
C VAL A 61 1.60 9.26 -6.10
N ARG A 62 1.45 8.45 -7.15
CA ARG A 62 1.79 8.86 -8.52
C ARG A 62 0.99 10.07 -8.99
N LEU A 63 -0.28 10.17 -8.60
CA LEU A 63 -1.14 11.32 -8.91
C LEU A 63 -0.77 12.60 -8.14
N SER A 64 -0.08 12.47 -6.99
CA SER A 64 0.32 13.60 -6.15
C SER A 64 1.44 14.47 -6.76
N ARG A 65 2.15 13.95 -7.78
CA ARG A 65 3.34 14.55 -8.41
C ARG A 65 4.51 14.82 -7.44
N VAL A 66 4.51 14.15 -6.29
CA VAL A 66 5.64 14.09 -5.36
C VAL A 66 6.50 12.86 -5.75
N PRO A 67 7.84 12.94 -5.69
CA PRO A 67 8.68 11.78 -5.92
C PRO A 67 8.26 10.62 -5.02
N PHE A 68 8.21 9.41 -5.58
CA PHE A 68 7.72 8.23 -4.88
C PHE A 68 8.57 7.91 -3.64
N SER A 69 9.89 8.15 -3.71
CA SER A 69 10.79 8.07 -2.56
C SER A 69 10.34 8.98 -1.43
N ASP A 70 10.08 10.25 -1.75
CA ASP A 70 9.78 11.28 -0.75
C ASP A 70 8.38 11.08 -0.13
N ALA A 71 7.45 10.52 -0.91
CA ALA A 71 6.12 10.20 -0.41
C ALA A 71 6.13 8.97 0.53
N LEU A 72 6.93 7.95 0.22
CA LEU A 72 6.99 6.72 1.00
C LEU A 72 7.94 6.78 2.19
N ASN A 73 8.98 7.61 2.10
CA ASN A 73 9.91 7.82 3.20
C ASN A 73 9.28 8.84 4.15
N VAL A 74 8.61 8.37 5.20
CA VAL A 74 8.09 9.21 6.29
C VAL A 74 9.22 9.77 7.18
N GLY A 75 10.45 9.78 6.66
CA GLY A 75 11.65 10.27 7.32
C GLY A 75 11.82 11.76 7.04
N PHE A 76 11.80 12.53 8.12
CA PHE A 76 12.27 13.91 8.29
C PHE A 76 13.28 14.40 7.24
#